data_AF-A0A6A7YYU4-F1
#
_entry.id   AF-A0A6A7YYU4-F1
#
_cell.length_a   1.000
_cell.length_b   1.000
_cell.length_c   1.000
_cell.angle_alpha   90.00
_cell.angle_beta   90.00
_cell.angle_gamma   90.00
#
_symmetry.space_group_name_H-M   'P 1'
#
loop_
_entity.id
_entity.type
_entity.pdbx_description
1 polymer ?
#
loop_
_entity_poly.entity_id
_entity_poly.type
_entity_poly.pdbx_seq_one_letter_code
_entity_poly.pdbx_strand_id
1 'polypeptide(L)' 'MTTSILAAPKPCDELKAEIEAKIQAKGVAAYTLEIVTNDEVHDQNMVVGTCENGTKKIIYQKNDA' A
#
# COMPACT_ATOMS: atom_id res chain seq x y z
N MET A 1 21.39 25.32 9.05
CA MET A 1 22.18 24.14 8.68
C MET A 1 21.22 22.97 8.57
N THR A 2 21.09 22.40 7.37
CA THR A 2 20.60 21.04 7.06
C THR A 2 19.49 20.48 7.96
N THR A 3 18.24 20.91 7.73
CA THR A 3 17.09 20.05 8.06
C THR A 3 17.09 18.96 7.01
N SER A 4 17.82 17.88 7.29
CA SER A 4 17.81 16.69 6.47
C SER A 4 16.36 16.32 6.24
N ILE A 5 15.94 16.43 4.97
CA ILE A 5 14.83 15.66 4.42
C ILE A 5 15.28 14.22 4.59
N LEU A 6 15.07 13.68 5.79
CA LEU A 6 14.94 12.26 5.98
C LEU A 6 13.69 11.95 5.15
N ALA A 7 13.90 11.52 3.92
CA ALA A 7 12.99 10.58 3.29
C ALA A 7 13.00 9.34 4.20
N ALA A 8 12.35 9.47 5.37
CA ALA A 8 11.94 8.34 6.17
C ALA A 8 11.22 7.44 5.17
N PRO A 9 11.59 6.15 5.09
CA PRO A 9 10.90 5.23 4.18
C PRO A 9 9.42 5.45 4.42
N LYS A 10 8.70 5.89 3.37
CA LYS A 10 7.32 6.33 3.51
C LYS A 10 6.57 5.30 4.35
N PRO A 11 5.91 5.70 5.45
CA PRO A 11 5.19 4.73 6.26
C PRO A 11 4.17 4.03 5.39
N CYS A 12 3.90 2.75 5.67
CA CYS A 12 2.93 1.97 4.92
C CYS A 12 1.59 2.70 4.80
N ASP A 13 1.21 3.46 5.83
CA ASP A 13 -0.01 4.27 5.87
C ASP A 13 -0.06 5.37 4.80
N GLU A 14 1.04 6.07 4.54
CA GLU A 14 1.08 7.12 3.51
C GLU A 14 0.99 6.50 2.10
N LEU A 15 1.75 5.43 1.86
CA LEU A 15 1.67 4.71 0.58
C LEU A 15 0.28 4.12 0.38
N LYS A 16 -0.33 3.58 1.43
CA LYS A 16 -1.71 3.09 1.42
C LYS A 16 -2.66 4.22 1.02
N ALA A 17 -2.60 5.39 1.66
CA ALA A 17 -3.46 6.53 1.33
C ALA A 17 -3.30 7.00 -0.13
N GLU A 18 -2.08 7.05 -0.67
CA GLU A 18 -1.84 7.37 -2.08
C GLU A 18 -2.49 6.34 -3.02
N ILE A 19 -2.39 5.06 -2.67
CA ILE A 19 -3.01 3.97 -3.42
C ILE A 19 -4.55 4.07 -3.35
N GLU A 20 -5.13 4.34 -2.18
CA GLU A 20 -6.57 4.56 -2.01
C GLU A 20 -7.06 5.70 -2.89
N ALA A 21 -6.38 6.85 -2.88
CA ALA A 21 -6.75 7.99 -3.72
C ALA A 21 -6.75 7.62 -5.20
N LYS A 22 -5.76 6.83 -5.66
CA LYS A 22 -5.70 6.34 -7.05
C LYS A 22 -6.81 5.33 -7.38
N ILE A 23 -7.17 4.46 -6.44
CA ILE A 23 -8.24 3.47 -6.60
C ILE A 23 -9.61 4.18 -6.66
N GLN A 24 -9.86 5.14 -5.76
CA GLN A 24 -11.06 5.96 -5.79
C GLN A 24 -11.15 6.81 -7.05
N ALA A 25 -10.04 7.37 -7.53
CA ALA A 25 -9.99 8.08 -8.80
C ALA A 25 -10.32 7.18 -10.01
N LYS A 26 -10.11 5.86 -9.90
CA LYS A 26 -10.55 4.87 -10.90
C LYS A 26 -12.03 4.47 -10.75
N GLY A 27 -12.74 4.98 -9.74
CA GLY A 27 -14.16 4.68 -9.50
C GLY A 27 -14.41 3.34 -8.80
N VAL A 28 -13.39 2.72 -8.20
CA VAL A 28 -13.59 1.51 -7.40
C VAL A 28 -14.02 1.94 -5.99
N ALA A 29 -15.27 1.68 -5.64
CA ALA A 29 -15.81 2.04 -4.32
C ALA A 29 -15.65 0.93 -3.27
N ALA A 30 -15.62 -0.33 -3.71
CA ALA A 30 -15.59 -1.50 -2.84
C ALA A 30 -14.26 -2.23 -2.96
N TYR A 31 -13.33 -1.90 -2.06
CA TYR A 31 -12.02 -2.53 -1.98
C TYR A 31 -11.48 -2.52 -0.55
N THR A 32 -10.57 -3.44 -0.25
CA THR A 32 -9.83 -3.51 1.00
C THR A 32 -8.34 -3.40 0.70
N LEU A 33 -7.64 -2.55 1.46
CA LEU A 33 -6.19 -2.47 1.46
C LEU A 33 -5.65 -2.94 2.80
N GLU A 34 -4.86 -4.01 2.76
CA GLU A 34 -4.29 -4.64 3.94
C GLU A 34 -2.77 -4.65 3.88
N ILE A 35 -2.13 -4.40 5.02
CA ILE A 35 -0.67 -4.41 5.14
C ILE A 35 -0.29 -5.77 5.72
N VAL A 36 0.32 -6.59 4.90
CA VAL A 36 0.72 -7.96 5.22
C VAL A 36 2.23 -8.10 5.12
N THR A 37 2.79 -9.11 5.77
CA THR A 37 4.21 -9.47 5.59
C THR A 37 4.42 -10.26 4.29
N ASN A 38 5.68 -10.45 3.87
CA ASN A 38 5.97 -11.25 2.67
C ASN A 38 5.39 -12.67 2.72
N ASP A 39 5.39 -13.29 3.90
CA ASP A 39 4.93 -14.66 4.10
C ASP A 39 3.41 -14.80 3.99
N GLU A 40 2.68 -13.72 4.26
CA GLU A 40 1.22 -13.66 4.19
C GLU A 40 0.71 -13.31 2.78
N VAL A 41 1.61 -12.95 1.87
CA VAL A 41 1.25 -12.63 0.49
C VAL A 41 1.02 -13.92 -0.27
N HIS A 42 -0.24 -14.33 -0.36
CA HIS A 42 -0.65 -15.49 -1.15
C HIS A 42 -0.55 -15.23 -2.66
N ASP A 43 -0.94 -14.02 -3.09
CA ASP A 43 -0.97 -13.64 -4.50
C ASP A 43 -0.18 -12.35 -4.74
N GLN A 44 0.91 -12.44 -5.49
CA GLN A 44 1.71 -11.27 -5.85
C GLN A 44 0.94 -10.29 -6.74
N ASN A 45 -0.09 -10.76 -7.46
CA ASN A 45 -0.95 -9.93 -8.30
C ASN A 45 -1.83 -8.98 -7.48
N MET A 46 -2.05 -9.28 -6.19
CA MET A 46 -2.80 -8.42 -5.29
C MET A 46 -1.91 -7.35 -4.66
N VAL A 47 -0.58 -7.46 -4.76
CA VAL A 47 0.35 -6.49 -4.18
C VAL A 47 0.34 -5.21 -5.01
N VAL A 48 -0.18 -4.13 -4.43
CA VAL A 48 -0.25 -2.80 -5.05
C VAL A 48 0.83 -1.85 -4.53
N GLY A 49 1.51 -2.22 -3.44
CA GLY A 49 2.58 -1.45 -2.84
C GLY A 49 3.47 -2.30 -1.95
N THR A 50 4.68 -1.82 -1.68
CA THR A 50 5.61 -2.45 -0.75
C THR A 50 6.23 -1.34 0.10
N CYS A 51 6.26 -1.54 1.41
CA CYS A 51 6.67 -0.54 2.40
C CYS A 51 7.62 -1.17 3.43
N GLU A 52 8.14 -0.35 4.35
CA GLU A 52 9.14 -0.79 5.36
C GLU A 52 10.36 -1.49 4.73
N ASN A 53 10.94 -0.89 3.68
CA ASN A 53 12.09 -1.45 2.94
C ASN A 53 11.87 -2.86 2.36
N GLY A 54 10.62 -3.25 2.09
CA GLY A 54 10.33 -4.56 1.52
C GLY A 54 9.91 -5.62 2.53
N THR A 55 9.87 -5.32 3.82
CA THR A 55 9.40 -6.28 4.83
C THR A 55 7.88 -6.42 4.87
N LYS A 56 7.15 -5.37 4.47
CA LYS A 56 5.69 -5.36 4.40
C LYS A 56 5.19 -5.02 3.00
N LYS A 57 4.04 -5.58 2.64
CA LYS A 57 3.37 -5.39 1.36
C LYS A 57 1.95 -4.91 1.61
N ILE A 58 1.46 -4.08 0.69
CA ILE A 58 0.09 -3.62 0.69
C ILE A 58 -0.64 -4.43 -0.36
N ILE A 59 -1.55 -5.28 0.08
CA ILE A 59 -2.41 -6.07 -0.81
C ILE A 59 -3.73 -5.34 -1.05
N TYR A 60 -4.25 -5.51 -2.25
CA TYR A 60 -5.52 -5.01 -2.71
C TYR A 60 -6.48 -6.16 -2.94
N GLN A 61 -7.60 -6.09 -2.24
CA GLN A 61 -8.72 -7.01 -2.40
C GLN A 61 -9.89 -6.21 -2.96
N LYS A 62 -10.26 -6.48 -4.21
CA LYS A 62 -11.49 -5.93 -4.77
C LYS A 62 -12.66 -6.65 -4.12
N ASN A 63 -13.54 -5.91 -3.46
CA ASN A 63 -14.81 -6.44 -2.98
C ASN A 63 -15.82 -6.24 -4.12
N ASP A 64 -15.72 -7.01 -5.20
CA ASP A 64 -16.82 -7.09 -6.15
C ASP A 64 -18.00 -7.76 -5.45
N ALA A 65 -19.04 -6.97 -5.19
CA ALA A 65 -20.36 -7.48 -4.91
C ALA A 65 -21.09 -7.76 -6.23
#